data_AF-A0A9E2XC83-F1
#
_entry.id   AF-A0A9E2XC83-F1
#
_cell.length_a   1.000
_cell.length_b   1.000
_cell.length_c   1.000
_cell.angle_alpha   90.00
_cell.angle_beta   90.00
_cell.angle_gamma   90.00
#
_symmetry.space_group_name_H-M   'P 1'
#
loop_
_entity.id
_entity.type
_entity.pdbx_description
1 polymer ?
#
loop_
_entity_poly.entity_id
_entity_poly.type
_entity_poly.pdbx_seq_one_letter_code
_entity_poly.pdbx_strand_id
1 'polypeptide(L)'
;MAKPKLATCTLAGCFGCHMSFLDIDERLIELAELADLDKSPLDDKKQFDCLVDVGLVEGGCANEHDVHVLRQFRKNCRVLVSVGA
;
A
#
# COMPACT_ATOMS: atom_id res chain seq x y z
N MET A 1 20.19 8.83 -5.10
CA MET A 1 19.67 8.07 -3.93
C MET A 1 18.75 6.99 -4.46
N ALA A 2 18.58 5.86 -3.76
CA ALA A 2 17.57 4.87 -4.15
C ALA A 2 16.17 5.48 -3.97
N LYS A 3 15.23 5.18 -4.87
CA LYS A 3 13.84 5.63 -4.74
C LYS A 3 13.22 5.01 -3.48
N PRO A 4 12.42 5.76 -2.70
CA PRO A 4 11.64 5.18 -1.62
C PRO A 4 10.70 4.09 -2.14
N LYS A 5 10.47 3.07 -1.33
CA LYS A 5 9.56 1.96 -1.66
C LYS A 5 8.20 2.14 -0.98
N LEU A 6 7.13 1.97 -1.77
CA LEU A 6 5.74 2.07 -1.36
C LEU A 6 5.05 0.71 -1.50
N ALA A 7 4.32 0.28 -0.48
CA ALA A 7 3.41 -0.86 -0.59
C ALA A 7 1.98 -0.44 -0.24
N THR A 8 0.98 -1.12 -0.81
CA THR A 8 -0.42 -0.83 -0.48
C THR A 8 -1.23 -2.13 -0.29
N CYS A 9 -2.23 -2.10 0.58
CA CYS A 9 -3.21 -3.18 0.66
C CYS A 9 -4.61 -2.65 0.94
N THR A 10 -5.59 -3.45 0.54
CA THR A 10 -6.97 -3.31 0.93
C THR A 10 -7.32 -4.43 1.91
N LEU A 11 -7.93 -4.07 3.04
CA LEU A 11 -8.50 -5.00 4.02
C LEU A 11 -10.02 -5.05 3.80
N ALA A 12 -10.82 -4.86 4.86
CA ALA A 12 -12.26 -4.65 4.76
C ALA A 12 -12.58 -3.22 4.28
N GLY A 13 -12.17 -2.91 3.04
CA GLY A 13 -12.41 -1.63 2.35
C GLY A 13 -13.20 -1.81 1.06
N CYS A 14 -13.59 -0.70 0.44
CA CYS A 14 -14.34 -0.70 -0.82
C CYS A 14 -13.46 -0.52 -2.07
N PHE A 15 -12.14 -0.45 -1.89
CA PHE A 15 -11.15 -0.06 -2.90
C PHE A 15 -11.21 1.42 -3.32
N GLY A 16 -12.06 2.21 -2.66
CA GLY A 16 -12.27 3.62 -2.97
C GLY A 16 -11.09 4.52 -2.60
N CYS A 17 -10.31 4.17 -1.57
CA CYS A 17 -9.11 4.96 -1.25
C CYS A 17 -8.00 4.71 -2.28
N HIS A 18 -7.90 3.48 -2.81
CA HIS A 18 -7.03 3.19 -3.94
C HIS A 18 -7.48 3.94 -5.20
N MET A 19 -8.78 4.03 -5.48
CA MET A 19 -9.28 4.86 -6.59
C MET A 19 -8.93 6.34 -6.38
N SER A 20 -9.17 6.89 -5.19
CA SER A 20 -8.77 8.27 -4.88
C SER A 20 -7.25 8.49 -4.96
N PHE A 21 -6.43 7.45 -4.72
CA PHE A 21 -4.98 7.51 -4.95
C PHE A 21 -4.63 7.53 -6.44
N LEU A 22 -5.38 6.82 -7.29
CA LEU A 22 -5.23 6.86 -8.74
C LEU A 22 -5.81 8.13 -9.38
N ASP A 23 -6.77 8.78 -8.74
CA ASP A 23 -7.36 10.06 -9.14
C ASP A 23 -6.40 11.27 -8.98
N ILE A 24 -5.09 11.01 -8.81
CA ILE A 24 -4.05 12.04 -9.00
C ILE A 24 -3.64 12.19 -10.48
N ASP A 25 -4.28 11.42 -11.36
CA ASP A 25 -4.19 11.51 -12.81
C ASP A 25 -2.74 11.41 -13.33
N GLU A 26 -2.30 12.36 -14.15
CA GLU A 26 -0.96 12.39 -14.74
C GLU A 26 0.17 12.41 -13.70
N ARG A 27 -0.11 12.88 -12.48
CA ARG A 27 0.87 12.91 -11.38
C ARG A 27 1.27 11.52 -10.91
N LEU A 28 0.54 10.48 -11.31
CA LEU A 28 0.95 9.10 -11.08
C LEU A 28 2.24 8.76 -11.87
N ILE A 29 2.43 9.37 -13.04
CA ILE A 29 3.65 9.22 -13.83
C ILE A 29 4.83 9.87 -13.10
N GLU A 30 4.64 11.08 -12.57
CA GLU A 30 5.64 11.74 -11.72
C GLU A 30 5.94 10.92 -10.46
N LEU A 31 4.92 10.34 -9.82
CA LEU A 31 5.10 9.50 -8.66
C LEU A 31 5.93 8.24 -8.97
N ALA A 32 5.75 7.63 -10.13
CA ALA A 32 6.55 6.48 -10.58
C ALA A 32 8.03 6.84 -10.82
N GLU A 33 8.34 8.11 -11.12
CA GLU A 33 9.72 8.60 -11.17
C GLU A 33 10.31 8.81 -9.77
N LEU A 34 9.48 9.08 -8.76
CA LEU A 34 9.91 9.41 -7.40
C LEU A 34 9.93 8.21 -6.44
N ALA A 35 9.09 7.19 -6.65
CA ALA A 35 8.94 6.04 -5.77
C ALA A 35 8.75 4.74 -6.55
N ASP A 36 9.19 3.62 -5.98
CA ASP A 36 8.96 2.28 -6.54
C ASP A 36 7.84 1.57 -5.79
N LEU A 37 6.94 0.93 -6.53
CA LEU A 37 5.87 0.12 -5.97
C LEU A 37 6.38 -1.29 -5.64
N ASP A 38 6.18 -1.70 -4.40
CA ASP A 38 6.34 -3.07 -3.92
C ASP A 38 4.95 -3.74 -3.92
N LYS A 39 4.68 -4.68 -3.01
CA LYS A 39 3.38 -5.36 -2.92
C LYS A 39 2.19 -4.39 -2.96
N SER A 40 1.33 -4.54 -3.97
CA SER A 40 0.11 -3.74 -4.12
C SER A 40 -1.01 -4.54 -4.80
N PRO A 41 -2.30 -4.29 -4.54
CA PRO A 41 -3.38 -4.77 -5.40
C PRO A 41 -3.34 -4.21 -6.84
N LEU A 42 -2.50 -3.20 -7.11
CA LEU A 42 -2.26 -2.66 -8.45
C LEU A 42 -1.19 -3.43 -9.24
N ASP A 43 -0.49 -4.37 -8.60
CA ASP A 43 0.52 -5.21 -9.23
C ASP A 43 0.29 -6.70 -8.97
N ASP A 44 1.13 -7.54 -9.58
CA ASP A 44 1.04 -8.99 -9.42
C ASP A 44 1.89 -9.54 -8.26
N LYS A 45 2.54 -8.68 -7.47
CA LYS A 45 3.39 -9.13 -6.36
C LYS A 45 2.53 -9.61 -5.20
N LYS A 46 2.73 -10.87 -4.81
CA LYS A 46 1.97 -11.49 -3.69
C LYS A 46 2.70 -11.38 -2.35
N GLN A 47 4.01 -11.12 -2.38
CA GLN A 47 4.89 -11.01 -1.20
C GLN A 47 5.72 -9.72 -1.27
N PHE A 48 6.26 -9.31 -0.13
CA PHE A 48 7.19 -8.18 -0.06
C PHE A 48 8.58 -8.62 -0.51
N ASP A 49 9.24 -7.81 -1.35
CA ASP A 49 10.62 -8.09 -1.76
C ASP A 49 11.63 -7.71 -0.66
N CYS A 50 11.28 -6.71 0.15
CA CYS A 50 12.13 -6.15 1.20
C CYS A 50 11.32 -5.29 2.18
N LEU A 51 12.00 -4.74 3.19
CA LEU A 51 11.42 -3.72 4.07
C LEU A 51 11.15 -2.43 3.27
N VAL A 52 9.89 -2.01 3.20
CA VAL A 52 9.47 -0.80 2.47
C VAL A 52 9.45 0.43 3.36
N ASP A 53 9.55 1.60 2.76
CA ASP A 53 9.60 2.86 3.51
C ASP A 53 8.20 3.28 3.97
N VAL A 54 7.20 3.15 3.11
CA VAL A 54 5.80 3.52 3.41
C VAL A 54 4.84 2.40 3.01
N GLY A 55 3.94 2.05 3.92
CA GLY A 55 2.81 1.14 3.67
C GLY A 55 1.48 1.87 3.82
N LEU A 56 0.65 1.85 2.78
CA LEU A 56 -0.72 2.40 2.82
C LEU A 56 -1.71 1.26 3.03
N VAL A 57 -2.54 1.39 4.07
CA VAL A 57 -3.57 0.41 4.39
C VAL A 57 -4.93 1.06 4.27
N GLU A 58 -5.74 0.57 3.33
CA GLU A 58 -7.15 0.91 3.21
C GLU A 58 -8.02 -0.11 3.96
N GLY A 59 -9.05 0.39 4.65
CA GLY A 59 -10.07 -0.44 5.28
C GLY A 59 -9.68 -0.97 6.67
N GLY A 60 -10.69 -1.46 7.39
CA GLY A 60 -10.53 -2.03 8.72
C GLY A 60 -10.27 -3.53 8.73
N CYS A 61 -10.18 -4.12 9.93
CA CYS A 61 -10.15 -5.57 10.09
C CYS A 61 -11.56 -6.09 10.39
N ALA A 62 -12.15 -6.84 9.45
CA ALA A 62 -13.45 -7.50 9.63
C ALA A 62 -13.33 -9.00 9.88
N ASN A 63 -12.16 -9.61 9.60
CA ASN A 63 -11.90 -11.02 9.83
C ASN A 63 -10.43 -11.28 10.23
N GLU A 64 -10.11 -12.55 10.55
CA GLU A 64 -8.75 -12.95 10.97
C GLU A 64 -7.70 -12.80 9.86
N HIS A 65 -8.09 -12.92 8.58
CA HIS A 65 -7.20 -12.70 7.45
C HIS A 65 -6.75 -11.23 7.39
N ASP A 66 -7.65 -10.28 7.61
CA ASP A 66 -7.29 -8.85 7.64
C ASP A 66 -6.29 -8.55 8.74
N VAL A 67 -6.49 -9.11 9.94
CA VAL A 67 -5.56 -8.97 11.07
C VAL A 67 -4.19 -9.56 10.72
N HIS A 68 -4.17 -10.70 10.03
CA HIS A 68 -2.93 -11.32 9.57
C HIS A 68 -2.20 -10.43 8.57
N VAL A 69 -2.89 -9.93 7.55
CA VAL A 69 -2.33 -9.05 6.52
C VAL A 69 -1.83 -7.74 7.14
N LEU A 70 -2.58 -7.11 8.03
CA LEU A 70 -2.18 -5.89 8.72
C LEU A 70 -0.89 -6.08 9.55
N ARG A 71 -0.78 -7.20 10.28
CA ARG A 71 0.44 -7.54 11.03
C ARG A 71 1.62 -7.80 10.10
N GLN A 72 1.41 -8.43 8.95
CA GLN A 72 2.45 -8.59 7.94
C GLN A 72 2.90 -7.23 7.39
N PHE A 73 1.96 -6.34 7.04
CA PHE A 73 2.27 -4.98 6.60
C PHE A 73 3.06 -4.22 7.66
N ARG A 74 2.62 -4.25 8.92
CA ARG A 74 3.32 -3.55 10.01
C ARG A 74 4.77 -3.99 10.18
N LYS A 75 5.07 -5.29 9.99
CA LYS A 75 6.44 -5.84 10.07
C LYS A 75 7.32 -5.44 8.89
N ASN A 76 6.72 -5.22 7.71
CA ASN A 76 7.44 -4.94 6.47
C ASN A 76 7.51 -3.45 6.10
N CYS A 77 6.84 -2.56 6.85
CA CYS A 77 6.83 -1.13 6.57
C CYS A 77 7.50 -0.32 7.69
N ARG A 78 8.39 0.62 7.34
CA ARG A 78 8.99 1.57 8.29
C ARG A 78 7.93 2.53 8.82
N VAL A 79 7.17 3.14 7.93
CA VAL A 79 5.99 3.96 8.22
C VAL A 79 4.75 3.24 7.72
N LEU A 80 3.71 3.15 8.56
CA LEU A 80 2.42 2.57 8.20
C LEU A 80 1.35 3.65 8.32
N VAL A 81 0.59 3.86 7.25
CA VAL A 81 -0.45 4.89 7.16
C VAL A 81 -1.80 4.21 6.99
N SER A 82 -2.75 4.55 7.85
CA SER A 82 -4.16 4.20 7.66
C SER A 82 -4.79 5.25 6.73
N VAL A 83 -5.40 4.78 5.64
CA VAL A 83 -6.02 5.63 4.62
C VAL A 83 -7.51 5.31 4.55
N GLY A 84 -8.34 6.34 4.69
CA GLY A 84 -9.79 6.21 4.72
C GLY A 84 -10.39 6.62 6.07
N ALA A 85 -11.71 6.43 6.18
CA ALA A 85 -12.50 6.72 7.37
C ALA A 85 -12.46 5.61 8.42
#